data_AF-A0A255S9H8-F1
#
_entry.id   AF-A0A255S9H8-F1
#
_cell.length_a   1.000
_cell.length_b   1.000
_cell.length_c   1.000
_cell.angle_alpha   90.00
_cell.angle_beta   90.00
_cell.angle_gamma   90.00
#
_symmetry.space_group_name_H-M   'P 1'
#
loop_
_entity.id
_entity.type
_entity.pdbx_description
1 polymer ?
#
loop_
_entity_poly.entity_id
_entity_poly.type
_entity_poly.pdbx_seq_one_letter_code
_entity_poly.pdbx_strand_id
1 'polypeptide(L)'
;MGWFSSLVDGAKKLGNKIKETYHEVKEKARDLCDRVSTRLEEWKDKAKQKYEEVKVKVKDKIREFEVRWKHPGYVPSAPDQKAARRSKEYLDTRFRNGVKETLRNQSPTERVDTMQEVVREASEILDVKVSRVEYYEPDKEHCGTCGFFDRTDNSLHLNAYMVTSDHAELAAEQVYTIFHELIHARQWAAVTGKKDYGYSAETLLEWANNFKHYIPPTESDRDYRRQPLERDAFGFEAIIKGEISIEEFNKYNNK
;
A
#
# COMPACT_ATOMS: atom_id res chain seq x y z
N MET A 1 -42.51 31.18 -84.11
CA MET A 1 -42.42 31.14 -82.63
C MET A 1 -41.92 29.80 -82.05
N GLY A 2 -41.42 28.83 -82.85
CA GLY A 2 -41.01 27.51 -82.32
C GLY A 2 -39.54 27.36 -81.88
N TRP A 3 -38.64 28.23 -82.35
CA TRP A 3 -37.20 28.05 -82.14
C TRP A 3 -36.73 28.50 -80.75
N PHE A 4 -37.28 29.60 -80.25
CA PHE A 4 -37.01 30.14 -78.90
C PHE A 4 -37.52 29.23 -77.77
N SER A 5 -38.63 28.51 -77.96
CA SER A 5 -39.18 27.58 -76.95
C SER A 5 -38.25 26.37 -76.74
N SER A 6 -37.70 25.81 -77.82
CA SER A 6 -36.81 24.63 -77.72
C SER A 6 -35.46 24.95 -77.07
N LEU A 7 -34.97 26.18 -77.26
CA LEU A 7 -33.73 26.69 -76.65
C LEU A 7 -33.89 26.92 -75.15
N VAL A 8 -35.06 27.43 -74.72
CA VAL A 8 -35.38 27.64 -73.30
C VAL A 8 -35.58 26.31 -72.58
N ASP A 9 -36.21 25.31 -73.20
CA ASP A 9 -36.38 23.97 -72.61
C ASP A 9 -35.06 23.18 -72.57
N GLY A 10 -34.20 23.34 -73.58
CA GLY A 10 -32.84 22.80 -73.59
C GLY A 10 -31.97 23.40 -72.48
N ALA A 11 -32.04 24.72 -72.28
CA ALA A 11 -31.33 25.41 -71.20
C ALA A 11 -31.85 25.01 -69.80
N LYS A 12 -33.17 24.82 -69.63
CA LYS A 12 -33.76 24.33 -68.37
C LYS A 12 -33.34 22.89 -68.06
N LYS A 13 -33.34 21.99 -69.05
CA LYS A 13 -32.86 20.60 -68.87
C LYS A 13 -31.37 20.55 -68.54
N LEU A 14 -30.55 21.36 -69.21
CA LEU A 14 -29.12 21.44 -68.92
C LEU A 14 -28.87 22.01 -67.51
N GLY A 15 -29.61 23.05 -67.11
CA GLY A 15 -29.55 23.63 -65.77
C GLY A 15 -29.97 22.65 -64.67
N ASN A 16 -31.01 21.84 -64.88
CA ASN A 16 -31.44 20.83 -63.91
C ASN A 16 -30.41 19.70 -63.78
N LYS A 17 -29.84 19.23 -64.89
CA LYS A 17 -28.82 18.17 -64.89
C LYS A 17 -27.52 18.61 -64.22
N ILE A 18 -27.13 19.88 -64.40
CA ILE A 18 -25.99 20.48 -63.68
C ILE A 18 -26.26 20.57 -62.18
N LYS A 19 -27.49 20.93 -61.78
CA LYS A 19 -27.89 20.95 -60.36
C LYS A 19 -27.86 19.57 -59.73
N GLU A 20 -28.42 18.56 -60.40
CA GLU A 20 -28.40 17.17 -59.92
C GLU A 20 -26.97 16.65 -59.76
N THR A 21 -26.11 16.88 -60.76
CA THR A 21 -24.69 16.49 -60.72
C THR A 21 -23.96 17.21 -59.57
N TYR A 22 -24.23 18.50 -59.36
CA TYR A 22 -23.65 19.26 -58.25
C TYR A 22 -24.12 18.74 -56.89
N HIS A 23 -25.40 18.38 -56.78
CA HIS A 23 -25.95 17.78 -55.56
C HIS A 23 -25.30 16.43 -55.25
N GLU A 24 -25.15 15.54 -56.23
CA GLU A 24 -24.49 14.24 -56.03
C GLU A 24 -23.01 14.36 -55.63
N VAL A 25 -22.27 15.28 -56.26
CA VAL A 25 -20.86 15.54 -55.91
C VAL A 25 -20.75 16.10 -54.50
N LYS A 26 -21.67 17.00 -54.11
CA LYS A 26 -21.73 17.57 -52.77
C LYS A 26 -22.07 16.52 -51.70
N GLU A 27 -22.96 15.59 -52.00
CA GLU A 27 -23.29 14.49 -51.09
C GLU A 27 -22.12 13.53 -50.92
N LYS A 28 -21.47 13.10 -52.01
CA LYS A 28 -20.26 12.26 -51.93
C LYS A 28 -19.11 12.91 -51.17
N ALA A 29 -18.95 14.23 -51.32
CA ALA A 29 -17.95 15.00 -50.57
C ALA A 29 -18.28 15.06 -49.06
N ARG A 30 -19.56 15.22 -48.70
CA ARG A 30 -20.01 15.14 -47.30
C ARG A 30 -19.78 13.74 -46.72
N ASP A 31 -20.18 12.69 -47.42
CA ASP A 31 -19.97 11.31 -46.98
C ASP A 31 -18.48 10.96 -46.80
N LEU A 32 -17.60 11.56 -47.60
CA LEU A 32 -16.15 11.41 -47.42
C LEU A 32 -15.66 12.17 -46.19
N CYS A 33 -16.09 13.42 -45.99
CA CYS A 33 -15.76 14.22 -44.81
C CYS A 33 -16.25 13.57 -43.52
N ASP A 34 -17.46 13.01 -43.50
CA ASP A 34 -18.03 12.34 -42.34
C ASP A 34 -17.26 11.05 -42.00
N ARG A 35 -16.85 10.28 -43.02
CA ARG A 35 -15.99 9.08 -42.82
C ARG A 35 -14.60 9.43 -42.31
N VAL A 36 -13.99 10.49 -42.82
CA VAL A 36 -12.67 10.96 -42.34
C VAL A 36 -12.77 11.48 -40.90
N SER A 37 -13.82 12.24 -40.59
CA SER A 37 -14.07 12.76 -39.23
C SER A 37 -14.28 11.62 -38.23
N THR A 38 -15.08 10.61 -38.61
CA THR A 38 -15.31 9.42 -37.77
C THR A 38 -14.00 8.65 -37.50
N ARG A 39 -13.18 8.44 -38.53
CA ARG A 39 -11.87 7.78 -38.37
C ARG A 39 -10.89 8.58 -37.51
N LEU A 40 -10.91 9.90 -37.60
CA LEU A 40 -10.08 10.77 -36.76
C LEU A 40 -10.49 10.68 -35.29
N GLU A 41 -11.79 10.66 -35.00
CA GLU A 41 -12.28 10.47 -33.62
C GLU A 41 -11.94 9.07 -33.10
N GLU A 42 -12.13 8.01 -33.89
CA GLU A 42 -11.70 6.65 -33.51
C GLU A 42 -10.20 6.56 -33.22
N TRP A 43 -9.35 7.27 -33.99
CA TRP A 43 -7.91 7.30 -33.75
C TRP A 43 -7.53 8.09 -32.49
N LYS A 44 -8.20 9.21 -32.23
CA LYS A 44 -8.05 9.96 -30.96
C LYS A 44 -8.44 9.09 -29.78
N ASP A 45 -9.55 8.38 -29.87
CA ASP A 45 -10.01 7.47 -28.80
C ASP A 45 -9.03 6.32 -28.58
N LYS A 46 -8.53 5.67 -29.64
CA LYS A 46 -7.50 4.64 -29.54
C LYS A 46 -6.20 5.17 -28.95
N ALA A 47 -5.77 6.36 -29.33
CA ALA A 47 -4.56 6.99 -28.78
C ALA A 47 -4.72 7.34 -27.30
N LYS A 48 -5.89 7.87 -26.91
CA LYS A 48 -6.24 8.18 -25.52
C LYS A 48 -6.30 6.91 -24.67
N GLN A 49 -6.93 5.85 -25.18
CA GLN A 49 -6.96 4.55 -24.51
C GLN A 49 -5.55 4.00 -24.31
N LYS A 50 -4.72 3.97 -25.35
CA LYS A 50 -3.33 3.51 -25.26
C LYS A 50 -2.49 4.35 -24.29
N TYR A 51 -2.71 5.66 -24.25
CA TYR A 51 -2.05 6.55 -23.29
C TYR A 51 -2.43 6.20 -21.85
N GLU A 52 -3.73 6.03 -21.55
CA GLU A 52 -4.18 5.65 -20.20
C GLU A 52 -3.67 4.24 -19.83
N GLU A 53 -3.66 3.28 -20.75
CA GLU A 53 -3.07 1.95 -20.52
C GLU A 53 -1.57 2.03 -20.17
N VAL A 54 -0.79 2.81 -20.92
CA VAL A 54 0.65 2.99 -20.65
C VAL A 54 0.85 3.70 -19.31
N LYS A 55 0.07 4.73 -19.02
CA LYS A 55 0.13 5.48 -17.76
C LYS A 55 -0.17 4.58 -16.56
N VAL A 56 -1.18 3.71 -16.65
CA VAL A 56 -1.47 2.71 -15.62
C VAL A 56 -0.31 1.74 -15.46
N LYS A 57 0.26 1.22 -16.55
CA LYS A 57 1.43 0.31 -16.50
C LYS A 57 2.66 0.96 -15.88
N VAL A 58 2.93 2.22 -16.18
CA VAL A 58 4.07 2.96 -15.59
C VAL A 58 3.84 3.18 -14.10
N LYS A 59 2.63 3.60 -13.68
CA LYS A 59 2.28 3.72 -12.26
C LYS A 59 2.44 2.39 -11.52
N ASP A 60 1.99 1.30 -12.12
CA ASP A 60 2.09 -0.04 -11.52
C ASP A 60 3.55 -0.47 -11.34
N LYS A 61 4.42 -0.21 -12.32
CA LYS A 61 5.86 -0.49 -12.20
C LYS A 61 6.58 0.38 -11.18
N ILE A 62 6.20 1.66 -11.06
CA ILE A 62 6.72 2.54 -10.00
C ILE A 62 6.31 1.97 -8.64
N ARG A 63 5.04 1.58 -8.48
CA ARG A 63 4.53 0.99 -7.24
C ARG A 63 5.21 -0.34 -6.91
N GLU A 64 5.41 -1.21 -7.90
CA GLU A 64 6.18 -2.46 -7.74
C GLU A 64 7.60 -2.18 -7.23
N PHE A 65 8.29 -1.19 -7.81
CA PHE A 65 9.62 -0.79 -7.39
C PHE A 65 9.63 -0.25 -5.96
N GLU A 66 8.67 0.62 -5.60
CA GLU A 66 8.55 1.17 -4.25
C GLU A 66 8.34 0.09 -3.20
N VAL A 67 7.43 -0.86 -3.43
CA VAL A 67 7.14 -1.97 -2.52
C VAL A 67 8.38 -2.85 -2.35
N ARG A 68 9.03 -3.24 -3.46
CA ARG A 68 10.26 -4.07 -3.42
C ARG A 68 11.44 -3.36 -2.77
N TRP A 69 11.54 -2.04 -2.92
CA TRP A 69 12.63 -1.26 -2.35
C TRP A 69 12.48 -1.10 -0.84
N LYS A 70 11.27 -0.78 -0.38
CA LYS A 70 10.97 -0.56 1.05
C LYS A 70 10.90 -1.87 1.85
N HIS A 71 10.31 -2.91 1.26
CA HIS A 71 10.08 -4.20 1.91
C HIS A 71 10.57 -5.35 1.01
N PRO A 72 11.90 -5.44 0.80
CA PRO A 72 12.47 -6.41 -0.12
C PRO A 72 12.22 -7.84 0.35
N GLY A 73 11.56 -8.63 -0.50
CA GLY A 73 11.39 -10.06 -0.28
C GLY A 73 10.37 -10.46 0.79
N TYR A 74 9.69 -9.50 1.43
CA TYR A 74 8.60 -9.83 2.35
C TYR A 74 7.37 -10.31 1.57
N VAL A 75 6.88 -11.49 1.92
CA VAL A 75 5.59 -12.02 1.47
C VAL A 75 4.86 -12.53 2.72
N PRO A 76 3.72 -11.94 3.11
CA PRO A 76 3.05 -12.31 4.34
C PRO A 76 2.55 -13.75 4.26
N SER A 77 2.98 -14.59 5.21
CA SER A 77 2.50 -15.97 5.29
C SER A 77 1.02 -16.02 5.67
N ALA A 78 0.34 -17.17 5.47
CA ALA A 78 -1.06 -17.32 5.85
C ALA A 78 -1.37 -16.92 7.31
N PRO A 79 -0.58 -17.33 8.33
CA PRO A 79 -0.80 -16.85 9.69
C PRO A 79 -0.56 -15.34 9.86
N ASP A 80 0.40 -14.75 9.16
CA ASP A 80 0.63 -13.29 9.20
C ASP A 80 -0.52 -12.51 8.56
N GLN A 81 -1.05 -12.99 7.43
CA GLN A 81 -2.22 -12.38 6.79
C GLN A 81 -3.43 -12.37 7.72
N LYS A 82 -3.68 -13.48 8.43
CA LYS A 82 -4.77 -13.56 9.41
C LYS A 82 -4.56 -12.58 10.57
N ALA A 83 -3.35 -12.55 11.13
CA ALA A 83 -3.00 -11.65 12.20
C ALA A 83 -3.11 -10.17 11.77
N ALA A 84 -2.55 -9.82 10.61
CA ALA A 84 -2.54 -8.46 10.09
C ALA A 84 -3.95 -7.94 9.78
N ARG A 85 -4.84 -8.77 9.23
CA ARG A 85 -6.25 -8.39 9.00
C ARG A 85 -6.95 -8.06 10.32
N ARG A 86 -6.77 -8.89 11.36
CA ARG A 86 -7.35 -8.66 12.69
C ARG A 86 -6.76 -7.42 13.36
N SER A 87 -5.44 -7.24 13.29
CA SER A 87 -4.75 -6.06 13.83
C SER A 87 -5.23 -4.78 13.14
N LYS A 88 -5.35 -4.81 11.81
CA LYS A 88 -5.87 -3.69 11.04
C LYS A 88 -7.33 -3.37 11.38
N GLU A 89 -8.19 -4.39 11.46
CA GLU A 89 -9.59 -4.21 11.87
C GLU A 89 -9.71 -3.59 13.27
N TYR A 90 -8.88 -4.06 14.22
CA TYR A 90 -8.78 -3.47 15.55
C TYR A 90 -8.38 -2.01 15.49
N LEU A 91 -7.30 -1.68 14.77
CA LEU A 91 -6.81 -0.30 14.64
C LEU A 91 -7.87 0.61 14.00
N ASP A 92 -8.48 0.19 12.89
CA ASP A 92 -9.50 0.95 12.18
C ASP A 92 -10.76 1.15 13.05
N THR A 93 -11.09 0.19 13.92
CA THR A 93 -12.24 0.26 14.83
C THR A 93 -11.96 1.14 16.06
N ARG A 94 -10.80 0.96 16.70
CA ARG A 94 -10.39 1.67 17.92
C ARG A 94 -9.99 3.12 17.65
N PHE A 95 -9.42 3.37 16.47
CA PHE A 95 -8.92 4.66 16.03
C PHE A 95 -9.65 5.12 14.76
N ARG A 96 -10.97 5.29 14.84
CA ARG A 96 -11.84 5.62 13.69
C ARG A 96 -11.41 6.86 12.91
N ASN A 97 -10.81 7.84 13.60
CA ASN A 97 -10.30 9.08 12.99
C ASN A 97 -8.82 8.99 12.59
N GLY A 98 -8.24 7.79 12.66
CA GLY A 98 -6.82 7.53 12.56
C GLY A 98 -6.11 7.58 13.92
N VAL A 99 -5.04 6.78 14.06
CA VAL A 99 -4.23 6.68 15.28
C VAL A 99 -3.71 8.05 15.71
N LYS A 100 -3.04 8.76 14.80
CA LYS A 100 -2.45 10.08 15.07
C LYS A 100 -3.48 11.11 15.54
N GLU A 101 -4.63 11.18 14.89
CA GLU A 101 -5.67 12.15 15.26
C GLU A 101 -6.27 11.82 16.63
N THR A 102 -6.46 10.54 16.92
CA THR A 102 -6.95 10.10 18.22
C THR A 102 -5.97 10.49 19.32
N LEU A 103 -4.68 10.17 19.16
CA LEU A 103 -3.66 10.45 20.18
C LEU A 103 -3.35 11.94 20.31
N ARG A 104 -3.47 12.74 19.23
CA ARG A 104 -3.32 14.20 19.30
C ARG A 104 -4.27 14.83 20.31
N ASN A 105 -5.49 14.31 20.41
CA ASN A 105 -6.53 14.82 21.30
C ASN A 105 -6.46 14.24 22.71
N GLN A 106 -5.43 13.44 23.02
CA GLN A 106 -5.20 12.84 24.33
C GLN A 106 -4.04 13.53 25.06
N SER A 107 -4.19 13.67 26.37
CA SER A 107 -3.11 13.99 27.30
C SER A 107 -2.07 12.86 27.39
N PRO A 108 -0.85 13.13 27.90
CA PRO A 108 0.16 12.10 28.10
C PRO A 108 -0.33 10.89 28.91
N THR A 109 -1.12 11.09 29.96
CA THR A 109 -1.68 10.00 30.77
C THR A 109 -2.66 9.14 29.97
N GLU A 110 -3.57 9.77 29.23
CA GLU A 110 -4.53 9.04 28.37
C GLU A 110 -3.84 8.26 27.26
N ARG A 111 -2.68 8.74 26.78
CA ARG A 111 -1.86 8.00 25.81
C ARG A 111 -1.21 6.79 26.45
N VAL A 112 -0.70 6.88 27.68
CA VAL A 112 -0.18 5.71 28.42
C VAL A 112 -1.26 4.65 28.58
N ASP A 113 -2.47 5.05 29.02
CA ASP A 113 -3.61 4.13 29.13
C ASP A 113 -3.95 3.50 27.77
N THR A 114 -3.95 4.30 26.71
CA THR A 114 -4.16 3.82 25.34
C THR A 114 -3.09 2.81 24.91
N MET A 115 -1.80 3.04 25.23
CA MET A 115 -0.74 2.08 24.93
C MET A 115 -0.94 0.76 25.67
N GLN A 116 -1.35 0.80 26.95
CA GLN A 116 -1.64 -0.41 27.72
C GLN A 116 -2.80 -1.22 27.12
N GLU A 117 -3.87 -0.54 26.70
CA GLU A 117 -4.98 -1.18 25.97
C GLU A 117 -4.50 -1.78 24.65
N VAL A 118 -3.71 -1.05 23.85
CA VAL A 118 -3.15 -1.54 22.60
C VAL A 118 -2.28 -2.77 22.84
N VAL A 119 -1.40 -2.78 23.85
CA VAL A 119 -0.57 -3.95 24.18
C VAL A 119 -1.46 -5.16 24.51
N ARG A 120 -2.51 -4.97 25.32
CA ARG A 120 -3.42 -6.07 25.68
C ARG A 120 -4.10 -6.66 24.45
N GLU A 121 -4.76 -5.82 23.65
CA GLU A 121 -5.51 -6.26 22.48
C GLU A 121 -4.59 -6.83 21.39
N ALA A 122 -3.44 -6.20 21.15
CA ALA A 122 -2.44 -6.69 20.20
C ALA A 122 -1.87 -8.05 20.65
N SER A 123 -1.62 -8.24 21.94
CA SER A 123 -1.15 -9.53 22.49
C SER A 123 -2.18 -10.64 22.27
N GLU A 124 -3.49 -10.34 22.42
CA GLU A 124 -4.57 -11.29 22.15
C GLU A 124 -4.72 -11.59 20.64
N ILE A 125 -4.62 -10.58 19.79
CA ILE A 125 -4.71 -10.74 18.33
C ILE A 125 -3.55 -11.56 17.79
N LEU A 126 -2.33 -11.24 18.23
CA LEU A 126 -1.08 -11.90 17.86
C LEU A 126 -0.85 -13.18 18.65
N ASP A 127 -1.70 -13.47 19.63
CA ASP A 127 -1.73 -14.70 20.39
C ASP A 127 -0.39 -15.00 21.10
N VAL A 128 0.21 -13.93 21.64
CA VAL A 128 1.47 -13.88 22.39
C VAL A 128 1.23 -13.41 23.82
N LYS A 129 2.18 -13.68 24.71
CA LYS A 129 2.16 -13.18 26.08
C LYS A 129 3.49 -12.52 26.40
N VAL A 130 3.45 -11.25 26.79
CA VAL A 130 4.56 -10.56 27.43
C VAL A 130 4.34 -10.56 28.94
N SER A 131 5.39 -10.72 29.72
CA SER A 131 5.35 -10.81 31.18
C SER A 131 5.08 -9.45 31.81
N ARG A 132 5.60 -8.38 31.21
CA ARG A 132 5.38 -7.00 31.65
C ARG A 132 5.68 -6.02 30.52
N VAL A 133 5.18 -4.79 30.70
CA VAL A 133 5.46 -3.64 29.85
C VAL A 133 6.24 -2.63 30.67
N GLU A 134 7.37 -2.18 30.15
CA GLU A 134 8.22 -1.16 30.77
C GLU A 134 8.27 0.08 29.87
N TYR A 135 8.18 1.25 30.50
CA TYR A 135 8.42 2.52 29.83
C TYR A 135 9.80 2.99 30.24
N TYR A 136 10.69 3.15 29.27
CA TYR A 136 12.06 3.57 29.51
C TYR A 136 12.33 4.95 28.90
N GLU A 137 13.22 5.70 29.52
CA GLU A 137 13.78 6.92 28.93
C GLU A 137 15.04 6.54 28.14
N PRO A 138 15.09 6.78 26.81
CA PRO A 138 16.27 6.47 26.03
C PRO A 138 17.45 7.33 26.49
N ASP A 139 18.62 6.72 26.64
CA ASP A 139 19.85 7.47 26.83
C ASP A 139 20.32 8.14 25.51
N LYS A 140 21.44 8.87 25.56
CA LYS A 140 21.98 9.57 24.40
C LYS A 140 22.42 8.64 23.26
N GLU A 141 22.77 7.40 23.56
CA GLU A 141 23.22 6.41 22.57
C GLU A 141 22.03 5.67 21.94
N HIS A 142 20.87 5.64 22.61
CA HIS A 142 19.65 4.97 22.19
C HIS A 142 18.50 5.94 21.84
N CYS A 143 18.81 7.20 21.55
CA CYS A 143 17.81 8.25 21.28
C CYS A 143 16.91 7.96 20.05
N GLY A 144 17.33 7.05 19.17
CA GLY A 144 16.57 6.59 18.01
C GLY A 144 15.72 5.32 18.23
N THR A 145 15.82 4.67 19.39
CA THR A 145 15.09 3.43 19.67
C THR A 145 13.64 3.73 20.04
N CYS A 146 12.69 3.21 19.26
CA CYS A 146 11.27 3.40 19.51
C CYS A 146 10.75 2.44 20.60
N GLY A 147 11.27 1.23 20.64
CA GLY A 147 10.93 0.20 21.60
C GLY A 147 11.75 -1.05 21.32
N PHE A 148 11.60 -2.07 22.17
CA PHE A 148 12.16 -3.40 21.93
C PHE A 148 11.42 -4.47 22.73
N PHE A 149 11.37 -5.68 22.18
CA PHE A 149 11.04 -6.89 22.93
C PHE A 149 12.31 -7.56 23.49
N ASP A 150 12.37 -7.74 24.82
CA ASP A 150 13.41 -8.53 25.46
C ASP A 150 12.94 -9.98 25.65
N ARG A 151 13.54 -10.88 24.89
CA ARG A 151 13.27 -12.33 24.94
C ARG A 151 13.79 -13.02 26.21
N THR A 152 14.71 -12.41 26.94
CA THR A 152 15.38 -12.97 28.13
C THR A 152 14.40 -13.05 29.29
N ASP A 153 13.65 -11.98 29.52
CA ASP A 153 12.66 -11.88 30.58
C ASP A 153 11.22 -11.73 30.05
N ASN A 154 11.07 -11.79 28.73
CA ASN A 154 9.81 -11.75 28.01
C ASN A 154 9.06 -10.43 28.26
N SER A 155 9.75 -9.30 28.21
CA SER A 155 9.20 -7.96 28.45
C SER A 155 9.13 -7.11 27.19
N LEU A 156 8.15 -6.20 27.16
CA LEU A 156 7.99 -5.20 26.10
C LEU A 156 8.42 -3.83 26.63
N HIS A 157 9.35 -3.18 25.94
CA HIS A 157 9.89 -1.88 26.33
C HIS A 157 9.42 -0.81 25.35
N LEU A 158 8.78 0.23 25.87
CA LEU A 158 8.27 1.35 25.09
C LEU A 158 9.02 2.63 25.46
N ASN A 159 9.34 3.44 24.45
CA ASN A 159 10.00 4.71 24.67
C ASN A 159 9.03 5.71 25.33
N ALA A 160 9.29 6.04 26.60
CA ALA A 160 8.44 6.91 27.41
C ALA A 160 8.28 8.29 26.76
N TYR A 161 9.38 8.85 26.21
CA TYR A 161 9.36 10.14 25.55
C TYR A 161 8.41 10.15 24.34
N MET A 162 8.42 9.10 23.52
CA MET A 162 7.53 9.05 22.35
C MET A 162 6.05 8.99 22.74
N VAL A 163 5.72 8.29 23.82
CA VAL A 163 4.35 8.18 24.34
C VAL A 163 3.85 9.51 24.90
N THR A 164 4.70 10.19 25.69
CA THR A 164 4.30 11.40 26.43
C THR A 164 4.60 12.71 25.71
N SER A 165 5.30 12.67 24.58
CA SER A 165 5.68 13.86 23.80
C SER A 165 4.49 14.59 23.21
N ASP A 166 4.51 15.92 23.16
CA ASP A 166 3.46 16.72 22.49
C ASP A 166 3.35 16.45 20.98
N HIS A 167 4.33 15.77 20.40
CA HIS A 167 4.35 15.30 19.02
C HIS A 167 3.49 14.04 18.83
N ALA A 168 2.22 14.21 18.46
CA ALA A 168 1.26 13.12 18.26
C ALA A 168 1.73 12.05 17.24
N GLU A 169 2.59 12.43 16.30
CA GLU A 169 3.28 11.52 15.38
C GLU A 169 4.16 10.48 16.10
N LEU A 170 4.87 10.87 17.17
CA LEU A 170 5.71 9.95 17.94
C LEU A 170 4.85 8.98 18.73
N ALA A 171 3.78 9.47 19.36
CA ALA A 171 2.83 8.60 20.06
C ALA A 171 2.14 7.62 19.09
N ALA A 172 1.79 8.08 17.89
CA ALA A 172 1.21 7.22 16.85
C ALA A 172 2.19 6.15 16.39
N GLU A 173 3.46 6.49 16.24
CA GLU A 173 4.50 5.52 15.91
C GLU A 173 4.65 4.45 17.00
N GLN A 174 4.45 4.81 18.26
CA GLN A 174 4.52 3.85 19.37
C GLN A 174 3.42 2.78 19.29
N VAL A 175 2.23 3.12 18.78
CA VAL A 175 1.16 2.13 18.54
C VAL A 175 1.64 1.06 17.57
N TYR A 176 2.30 1.45 16.49
CA TYR A 176 2.83 0.49 15.50
C TYR A 176 4.06 -0.26 16.02
N THR A 177 4.90 0.42 16.82
CA THR A 177 6.02 -0.21 17.53
C THR A 177 5.54 -1.34 18.43
N ILE A 178 4.42 -1.19 19.14
CA ILE A 178 3.84 -2.29 19.94
C ILE A 178 3.58 -3.53 19.08
N PHE A 179 2.97 -3.38 17.90
CA PHE A 179 2.76 -4.52 17.01
C PHE A 179 4.07 -5.09 16.48
N HIS A 180 5.02 -4.25 16.11
CA HIS A 180 6.36 -4.64 15.66
C HIS A 180 7.05 -5.54 16.69
N GLU A 181 7.15 -5.08 17.94
CA GLU A 181 7.81 -5.84 19.00
C GLU A 181 7.06 -7.11 19.39
N LEU A 182 5.72 -7.09 19.33
CA LEU A 182 4.92 -8.29 19.56
C LEU A 182 5.03 -9.31 18.42
N ILE A 183 5.38 -8.90 17.19
CA ILE A 183 5.79 -9.83 16.13
C ILE A 183 7.10 -10.51 16.50
N HIS A 184 8.09 -9.80 17.07
CA HIS A 184 9.30 -10.45 17.59
C HIS A 184 8.99 -11.45 18.72
N ALA A 185 8.07 -11.12 19.63
CA ALA A 185 7.59 -12.06 20.63
C ALA A 185 6.95 -13.31 20.00
N ARG A 186 6.18 -13.14 18.93
CA ARG A 186 5.53 -14.22 18.18
C ARG A 186 6.56 -15.09 17.45
N GLN A 187 7.49 -14.47 16.73
CA GLN A 187 8.60 -15.14 16.06
C GLN A 187 9.42 -15.97 17.04
N TRP A 188 9.76 -15.40 18.21
CA TRP A 188 10.49 -16.10 19.26
C TRP A 188 9.70 -17.28 19.83
N ALA A 189 8.41 -17.10 20.11
CA ALA A 189 7.55 -18.17 20.58
C ALA A 189 7.41 -19.32 19.55
N ALA A 190 7.39 -18.98 18.26
CA ALA A 190 7.36 -19.95 17.17
C ALA A 190 8.67 -20.75 17.08
N VAL A 191 9.80 -20.04 17.03
CA VAL A 191 11.16 -20.62 16.91
C VAL A 191 11.51 -21.51 18.10
N THR A 192 11.10 -21.12 19.31
CA THR A 192 11.37 -21.88 20.53
C THR A 192 10.39 -23.03 20.78
N GLY A 193 9.40 -23.22 19.91
CA GLY A 193 8.38 -24.26 20.07
C GLY A 193 7.42 -24.02 21.23
N LYS A 194 7.39 -22.80 21.81
CA LYS A 194 6.41 -22.43 22.84
C LYS A 194 4.98 -22.46 22.27
N LYS A 195 4.85 -22.22 20.96
CA LYS A 195 3.57 -22.24 20.27
C LYS A 195 3.75 -22.50 18.77
N ASP A 196 2.88 -23.35 18.22
CA ASP A 196 2.76 -23.52 16.78
C ASP A 196 1.74 -22.53 16.21
N TYR A 197 2.20 -21.67 15.31
CA TYR A 197 1.37 -20.69 14.60
C TYR A 197 1.13 -21.08 13.14
N GLY A 198 1.64 -22.22 12.68
CA GLY A 198 1.52 -22.68 11.29
C GLY A 198 2.54 -22.07 10.32
N TYR A 199 3.69 -21.61 10.80
CA TYR A 199 4.79 -21.18 9.95
C TYR A 199 5.50 -22.38 9.30
N SER A 200 6.07 -22.17 8.12
CA SER A 200 6.84 -23.22 7.44
C SER A 200 8.15 -23.51 8.20
N ALA A 201 8.67 -24.73 8.05
CA ALA A 201 9.97 -25.10 8.63
C ALA A 201 11.12 -24.20 8.10
N GLU A 202 11.02 -23.75 6.85
CA GLU A 202 11.99 -22.83 6.24
C GLU A 202 11.98 -21.47 6.93
N THR A 203 10.80 -20.88 7.15
CA THR A 203 10.65 -19.61 7.89
C THR A 203 11.16 -19.73 9.31
N LEU A 204 10.82 -20.81 10.02
CA LEU A 204 11.30 -21.04 11.39
C LEU A 204 12.82 -21.18 11.44
N LEU A 205 13.44 -21.85 10.46
CA LEU A 205 14.89 -21.98 10.36
C LEU A 205 15.55 -20.63 10.05
N GLU A 206 14.99 -19.84 9.14
CA GLU A 206 15.48 -18.51 8.78
C GLU A 206 15.50 -17.59 10.00
N TRP A 207 14.39 -17.52 10.75
CA TRP A 207 14.30 -16.74 11.99
C TRP A 207 15.22 -17.27 13.08
N ALA A 208 15.29 -18.58 13.29
CA ALA A 208 16.17 -19.17 14.30
C ALA A 208 17.65 -18.85 14.04
N ASN A 209 18.05 -18.83 12.77
CA ASN A 209 19.39 -18.41 12.36
C ASN A 209 19.60 -16.91 12.59
N ASN A 210 18.63 -16.08 12.20
CA ASN A 210 18.74 -14.64 12.37
C ASN A 210 18.78 -14.20 13.85
N PHE A 211 18.05 -14.86 14.76
CA PHE A 211 18.17 -14.61 16.21
C PHE A 211 19.57 -14.89 16.80
N LYS A 212 20.39 -15.72 16.13
CA LYS A 212 21.78 -16.01 16.53
C LYS A 212 22.78 -15.05 15.92
N HIS A 213 22.45 -14.48 14.76
CA HIS A 213 23.31 -13.64 13.94
C HIS A 213 22.62 -12.30 13.66
N TYR A 214 22.00 -11.73 14.68
CA TYR A 214 21.21 -10.52 14.58
C TYR A 214 22.11 -9.32 14.31
N ILE A 215 21.77 -8.52 13.32
CA ILE A 215 22.49 -7.30 12.97
C ILE A 215 21.78 -6.15 13.67
N PRO A 216 22.40 -5.42 14.61
CA PRO A 216 21.79 -4.27 15.26
C PRO A 216 21.72 -3.05 14.33
N PRO A 217 20.82 -2.09 14.59
CA PRO A 217 20.65 -0.91 13.72
C PRO A 217 21.88 0.01 13.72
N THR A 218 22.72 -0.05 14.76
CA THR A 218 23.97 0.70 14.88
C THR A 218 25.07 0.21 13.93
N GLU A 219 25.00 -1.03 13.45
CA GLU A 219 25.93 -1.55 12.44
C GLU A 219 25.56 -1.11 11.03
N SER A 220 24.27 -1.22 10.67
CA SER A 220 23.74 -0.80 9.37
C SER A 220 22.21 -0.79 9.42
N ASP A 221 21.57 0.39 9.43
CA ASP A 221 20.10 0.50 9.38
C ASP A 221 19.52 -0.24 8.16
N ARG A 222 20.22 -0.20 7.02
CA ARG A 222 19.81 -0.90 5.81
C ARG A 222 19.80 -2.41 5.99
N ASP A 223 20.86 -2.98 6.56
CA ASP A 223 20.98 -4.43 6.69
C ASP A 223 20.16 -4.95 7.88
N TYR A 224 20.05 -4.15 8.94
CA TYR A 224 19.10 -4.31 10.04
C TYR A 224 17.67 -4.48 9.49
N ARG A 225 17.14 -3.51 8.74
CA ARG A 225 15.75 -3.58 8.23
C ARG A 225 15.49 -4.73 7.25
N ARG A 226 16.55 -5.29 6.65
CA ARG A 226 16.46 -6.32 5.60
C ARG A 226 16.69 -7.72 6.12
N GLN A 227 17.16 -7.88 7.35
CA GLN A 227 17.32 -9.19 7.96
C GLN A 227 15.95 -9.87 8.18
N PRO A 228 15.87 -11.21 8.18
CA PRO A 228 14.60 -11.93 8.18
C PRO A 228 13.58 -11.50 9.23
N LEU A 229 14.01 -11.33 10.48
CA LEU A 229 13.11 -10.96 11.59
C LEU A 229 12.49 -9.57 11.36
N GLU A 230 13.33 -8.59 11.06
CA GLU A 230 12.94 -7.19 10.84
C GLU A 230 12.15 -7.03 9.53
N ARG A 231 12.57 -7.70 8.46
CA ARG A 231 11.88 -7.70 7.16
C ARG A 231 10.42 -8.10 7.35
N ASP A 232 10.17 -9.15 8.13
CA ASP A 232 8.82 -9.66 8.36
C ASP A 232 8.04 -8.77 9.34
N ALA A 233 8.69 -8.23 10.37
CA ALA A 233 8.08 -7.27 11.31
C ALA A 233 7.69 -5.94 10.62
N PHE A 234 8.60 -5.29 9.89
CA PHE A 234 8.30 -4.08 9.10
C PHE A 234 7.29 -4.35 7.98
N GLY A 235 7.33 -5.53 7.38
CA GLY A 235 6.34 -5.95 6.40
C GLY A 235 4.94 -6.05 7.00
N PHE A 236 4.80 -6.67 8.16
CA PHE A 236 3.56 -6.72 8.93
C PHE A 236 3.07 -5.32 9.30
N GLU A 237 3.98 -4.49 9.79
CA GLU A 237 3.73 -3.10 10.18
C GLU A 237 3.17 -2.26 9.02
N ALA A 238 3.75 -2.38 7.82
CA ALA A 238 3.26 -1.69 6.62
C ALA A 238 1.83 -2.07 6.24
N ILE A 239 1.43 -3.33 6.48
CA ILE A 239 0.05 -3.79 6.26
C ILE A 239 -0.90 -3.09 7.23
N ILE A 240 -0.58 -3.08 8.52
CA ILE A 240 -1.48 -2.52 9.55
C ILE A 240 -1.53 -0.99 9.50
N LYS A 241 -0.43 -0.33 9.08
CA LYS A 241 -0.39 1.11 8.76
C LYS A 241 -1.23 1.46 7.53
N GLY A 242 -1.59 0.47 6.70
CA GLY A 242 -2.32 0.66 5.45
C GLY A 242 -1.45 1.24 4.33
N GLU A 243 -0.12 1.14 4.44
CA GLU A 243 0.81 1.65 3.44
C GLU A 243 0.88 0.73 2.21
N ILE A 244 0.75 -0.59 2.43
CA ILE A 244 0.82 -1.63 1.41
C ILE A 244 -0.21 -2.71 1.77
N SER A 245 -1.07 -3.09 0.83
CA SER A 245 -2.04 -4.17 1.07
C SER A 245 -1.40 -5.56 0.99
N ILE A 246 -2.04 -6.57 1.59
CA ILE A 246 -1.62 -7.98 1.45
C ILE A 246 -1.56 -8.39 -0.03
N GLU A 247 -2.53 -7.93 -0.82
CA GLU A 247 -2.62 -8.20 -2.25
C GLU A 247 -1.48 -7.53 -3.02
N GLU A 248 -1.06 -6.32 -2.63
CA GLU A 248 0.13 -5.68 -3.20
C GLU A 248 1.42 -6.43 -2.87
N PHE A 249 1.60 -6.90 -1.63
CA PHE A 249 2.74 -7.76 -1.28
C PHE A 249 2.75 -9.05 -2.11
N ASN A 250 1.61 -9.73 -2.20
CA ASN A 250 1.48 -10.94 -3.00
C ASN A 250 1.66 -10.67 -4.50
N LYS A 251 1.30 -9.49 -5.00
CA LYS A 251 1.46 -9.13 -6.42
C LYS A 251 2.92 -8.82 -6.75
N TYR A 252 3.59 -8.03 -5.90
CA TYR A 252 4.88 -7.45 -6.24
C TYR A 252 6.07 -8.27 -5.70
N ASN A 253 5.92 -8.99 -4.60
CA ASN A 253 7.03 -9.74 -3.98
C ASN A 253 6.94 -11.26 -4.17
N ASN A 254 5.79 -11.80 -4.58
CA ASN A 254 5.68 -13.22 -4.93
C ASN A 254 6.43 -13.47 -6.25
N LYS A 255 7.35 -14.44 -6.25
CA LYS A 255 8.15 -14.82 -7.42
C LYS A 255 7.42 -15.83 -8.28
#